data_AF-X0XQJ9-F1
#
_entry.id   AF-X0XQJ9-F1
#
_cell.length_a   1.000
_cell.length_b   1.000
_cell.length_c   1.000
_cell.angle_alpha   90.00
_cell.angle_beta   90.00
_cell.angle_gamma   90.00
#
_symmetry.space_group_name_H-M   'P 1'
#
loop_
_entity.id
_entity.type
_entity.pdbx_description
1 polymer ?
#
loop_
_entity_poly.entity_id
_entity_poly.type
_entity_poly.pdbx_seq_one_letter_code
_entity_poly.pdbx_strand_id
1 'polypeptide(L)'
;ETYYQYQKKHPEFSESIKRGKRPVDVEVENALLKRAKGYEYEEVHAEFRPKNKDDKKAKPTVVKRIKKQVAPDVTAQIFWLKNRRPDLWRDKQDVEHSGELNVKVERIITDKRPKE
;
A
#
# COMPACT_ATOMS: atom_id res chain seq x y z
N GLU A 1 12.53 -28.31 -20.69
CA GLU A 1 12.68 -26.87 -20.34
C GLU A 1 11.76 -26.56 -19.16
N THR A 2 12.23 -25.93 -18.08
CA THR A 2 11.35 -25.45 -17.00
C THR A 2 10.91 -24.00 -17.26
N TYR A 3 9.74 -23.60 -16.74
CA TYR A 3 9.16 -22.26 -16.92
C TYR A 3 10.18 -21.13 -16.66
N TYR A 4 10.93 -21.22 -15.57
CA TYR A 4 11.94 -20.21 -15.21
C TYR A 4 13.15 -20.19 -16.15
N GLN A 5 13.55 -21.34 -16.70
CA GLN A 5 14.62 -21.40 -17.69
C GLN A 5 14.17 -20.80 -19.03
N TYR A 6 12.93 -21.05 -19.43
CA TYR A 6 12.35 -20.46 -20.63
C TYR A 6 12.26 -18.92 -20.53
N GLN A 7 11.84 -18.39 -19.38
CA GLN A 7 11.83 -16.94 -19.14
C GLN A 7 13.22 -16.29 -19.21
N LYS A 8 14.27 -16.99 -18.75
CA LYS A 8 15.66 -16.49 -18.84
C LYS A 8 16.18 -16.50 -20.27
N LYS A 9 15.83 -17.53 -21.05
CA LYS A 9 16.27 -17.70 -22.44
C LYS A 9 15.51 -16.81 -23.43
N HIS A 10 14.29 -16.38 -23.08
CA HIS A 10 13.44 -15.54 -23.94
C HIS A 10 13.04 -14.24 -23.24
N PRO A 11 13.87 -13.18 -23.32
CA PRO A 11 13.58 -11.88 -22.71
C PRO A 11 12.25 -11.26 -23.16
N GLU A 12 11.89 -11.38 -24.44
CA GLU A 12 10.64 -10.87 -24.99
C GLU A 12 9.39 -11.53 -24.37
N PHE A 13 9.47 -12.84 -24.12
CA PHE A 13 8.42 -13.58 -23.42
C PHE A 13 8.31 -13.13 -21.96
N SER A 14 9.44 -12.95 -21.27
CA SER A 14 9.48 -12.42 -19.91
C SER A 14 8.88 -11.02 -19.80
N GLU A 15 9.22 -10.12 -20.72
CA GLU A 15 8.65 -8.77 -20.81
C GLU A 15 7.14 -8.80 -21.08
N SER A 16 6.68 -9.69 -21.95
CA SER A 16 5.25 -9.86 -22.23
C SER A 16 4.46 -10.26 -20.98
N ILE A 17 5.01 -11.18 -20.17
CA ILE A 17 4.41 -11.59 -18.90
C ILE A 17 4.40 -10.44 -17.88
N LYS A 18 5.49 -9.67 -17.76
CA LYS A 18 5.53 -8.50 -16.87
C LYS A 18 4.49 -7.45 -17.29
N ARG A 19 4.37 -7.19 -18.58
CA ARG A 19 3.37 -6.27 -19.13
C ARG A 19 1.95 -6.75 -18.85
N GLY A 20 1.70 -8.05 -18.94
CA GLY A 20 0.40 -8.66 -18.62
C GLY A 20 -0.01 -8.54 -17.14
N LYS A 21 0.93 -8.32 -16.22
CA LYS A 21 0.64 -8.14 -14.78
C LYS A 21 0.22 -6.71 -14.40
N ARG A 22 0.70 -5.71 -15.14
CA ARG A 22 0.43 -4.28 -14.86
C ARG A 22 -1.05 -3.93 -14.71
N PRO A 23 -2.00 -4.46 -15.51
CA PRO A 23 -3.41 -4.14 -15.34
C PRO A 23 -3.94 -4.53 -13.96
N VAL A 24 -3.54 -5.71 -13.47
CA VAL A 24 -3.95 -6.20 -12.15
C VAL A 24 -3.34 -5.36 -11.04
N ASP A 25 -2.06 -4.96 -11.18
CA ASP A 25 -1.41 -4.06 -10.22
C ASP A 25 -2.19 -2.74 -10.10
N VAL A 26 -2.60 -2.14 -11.23
CA VAL A 26 -3.40 -0.90 -11.27
C VAL A 26 -4.79 -1.09 -10.65
N GLU A 27 -5.44 -2.24 -10.85
CA GLU A 27 -6.72 -2.55 -10.21
C GLU A 27 -6.60 -2.59 -8.68
N VAL A 28 -5.54 -3.23 -8.18
CA VAL A 28 -5.24 -3.30 -6.75
C VAL A 28 -4.92 -1.92 -6.17
N GLU A 29 -4.12 -1.11 -6.87
CA GLU A 29 -3.83 0.27 -6.46
C GLU A 29 -5.11 1.12 -6.35
N ASN A 30 -6.01 1.00 -7.33
CA ASN A 30 -7.30 1.69 -7.31
C ASN A 30 -8.20 1.22 -6.15
N ALA A 31 -8.22 -0.08 -5.87
CA ALA A 31 -8.96 -0.64 -4.74
C ALA A 31 -8.40 -0.15 -3.41
N LEU A 32 -7.06 -0.13 -3.25
CA LEU A 32 -6.39 0.39 -2.08
C LEU A 32 -6.71 1.87 -1.87
N LEU A 33 -6.69 2.68 -2.94
CA LEU A 33 -7.06 4.09 -2.86
C LEU A 33 -8.50 4.30 -2.40
N LYS A 34 -9.46 3.52 -2.95
CA LYS A 34 -10.86 3.55 -2.50
C LYS A 34 -10.97 3.19 -1.02
N ARG A 35 -10.26 2.15 -0.57
CA ARG A 35 -10.25 1.73 0.83
C ARG A 35 -9.63 2.77 1.76
N ALA A 36 -8.53 3.40 1.34
CA ALA A 36 -7.85 4.46 2.08
C ALA A 36 -8.72 5.71 2.25
N LYS A 37 -9.54 6.04 1.24
CA LYS A 37 -10.49 7.18 1.31
C LYS A 37 -11.81 6.85 1.99
N GLY A 38 -12.16 5.56 2.09
CA GLY A 38 -13.54 5.14 2.34
C GLY A 38 -14.41 5.32 1.10
N TYR A 39 -15.51 4.59 1.03
CA TYR A 39 -16.45 4.67 -0.08
C TYR A 39 -17.86 4.26 0.33
N GLU A 40 -18.84 4.76 -0.39
CA GLU A 40 -20.24 4.32 -0.28
C GLU A 40 -20.50 3.14 -1.22
N TYR A 41 -21.35 2.22 -0.79
CA TYR A 41 -21.90 1.19 -1.65
C TYR A 41 -23.38 0.94 -1.36
N GLU A 42 -24.11 0.53 -2.39
CA GLU A 42 -25.50 0.12 -2.25
C GLU A 42 -25.59 -1.39 -2.05
N GLU A 43 -26.18 -1.80 -0.93
CA GLU A 43 -26.54 -3.18 -0.68
C GLU A 43 -27.99 -3.41 -1.14
N VAL A 44 -28.15 -4.31 -2.10
CA VAL A 44 -29.44 -4.60 -2.73
C VAL A 44 -30.01 -5.88 -2.15
N HIS A 45 -31.09 -5.78 -1.38
CA HIS A 45 -31.84 -6.93 -0.88
C HIS A 45 -33.07 -7.15 -1.74
N ALA A 46 -33.14 -8.29 -2.43
CA ALA A 46 -34.31 -8.72 -3.17
C ALA A 46 -35.11 -9.74 -2.35
N GLU A 47 -36.32 -9.40 -1.92
CA GLU A 47 -37.25 -10.36 -1.31
C GLU A 47 -38.20 -10.93 -2.36
N PHE A 48 -38.33 -12.26 -2.35
CA PHE A 48 -39.37 -12.97 -3.09
C PHE A 48 -40.63 -13.04 -2.24
N ARG A 49 -41.63 -12.23 -2.58
CA ARG A 49 -42.98 -12.36 -2.01
C ARG A 49 -43.90 -12.96 -3.07
N PRO A 50 -44.27 -14.24 -2.97
CA PRO A 50 -45.27 -14.80 -3.86
C PRO A 50 -46.61 -14.11 -3.60
N LYS A 51 -47.24 -13.58 -4.65
CA LYS A 51 -48.58 -12.96 -4.56
C LYS A 51 -49.68 -13.99 -4.30
N ASN A 52 -49.45 -15.27 -4.62
CA ASN A 52 -50.35 -16.40 -4.37
C ASN A 52 -49.54 -17.66 -4.01
N LYS A 53 -50.13 -18.56 -3.20
CA LYS A 53 -49.47 -19.80 -2.73
C LYS A 53 -49.05 -20.76 -3.86
N ASP A 54 -49.68 -20.68 -5.03
CA ASP A 54 -49.42 -21.59 -6.17
C ASP A 54 -48.54 -20.99 -7.27
N ASP A 55 -48.06 -19.75 -7.11
CA ASP A 55 -47.36 -19.04 -8.18
C ASP A 55 -45.86 -19.36 -8.17
N LYS A 56 -45.49 -20.50 -8.78
CA LYS A 56 -44.09 -20.95 -8.98
C LYS A 56 -43.24 -19.99 -9.84
N LYS A 57 -43.81 -18.88 -10.34
CA LYS A 57 -43.15 -17.84 -11.16
C LYS A 57 -43.16 -16.46 -10.51
N ALA A 58 -43.26 -16.36 -9.18
CA ALA A 58 -43.21 -15.08 -8.49
C ALA A 58 -41.90 -14.31 -8.77
N LYS A 59 -42.02 -13.12 -9.39
CA LYS A 59 -40.89 -12.20 -9.60
C LYS A 59 -40.50 -11.55 -8.25
N PRO A 60 -39.20 -11.27 -8.00
CA PRO A 60 -38.78 -10.55 -6.80
C PRO A 60 -39.49 -9.20 -6.77
N THR A 61 -40.26 -8.97 -5.70
CA THR A 61 -41.23 -7.85 -5.65
C THR A 61 -40.72 -6.70 -4.79
N VAL A 62 -39.77 -6.92 -3.88
CA VAL A 62 -39.23 -5.86 -3.03
C VAL A 62 -37.71 -5.82 -3.17
N VAL A 63 -37.22 -4.74 -3.79
CA VAL A 63 -35.79 -4.42 -3.87
C VAL A 63 -35.52 -3.30 -2.87
N LYS A 64 -35.00 -3.64 -1.69
CA LYS A 64 -34.55 -2.64 -0.71
C LYS A 64 -33.10 -2.29 -1.02
N ARG A 65 -32.85 -1.04 -1.42
CA ARG A 65 -31.51 -0.47 -1.59
C ARG A 65 -31.11 0.22 -0.31
N ILE A 66 -30.02 -0.24 0.31
CA ILE A 66 -29.47 0.36 1.54
C ILE A 66 -28.12 0.96 1.17
N LYS A 67 -27.97 2.28 1.32
CA LYS A 67 -26.66 2.93 1.21
C LYS A 67 -25.86 2.67 2.47
N LYS A 68 -24.68 2.08 2.33
CA LYS A 68 -23.74 1.83 3.43
C LYS A 68 -22.43 2.56 3.13
N GLN A 69 -21.81 3.07 4.20
CA GLN A 69 -20.51 3.70 4.15
C GLN A 69 -19.44 2.73 4.66
N VAL A 70 -18.39 2.54 3.88
CA VAL A 70 -17.15 1.93 4.35
C VAL A 70 -16.25 3.04 4.86
N ALA A 71 -15.89 2.97 6.15
CA ALA A 71 -14.99 3.94 6.75
C ALA A 71 -13.58 3.86 6.11
N PRO A 72 -12.87 5.00 6.02
CA PRO A 72 -11.48 5.04 5.58
C PRO A 72 -10.60 4.08 6.39
N ASP A 73 -9.75 3.31 5.71
CA ASP A 73 -8.80 2.40 6.36
C ASP A 73 -7.50 3.13 6.70
N VAL A 74 -7.19 3.21 7.99
CA VAL A 74 -6.03 3.97 8.50
C VAL A 74 -4.70 3.31 8.08
N THR A 75 -4.64 1.98 8.04
CA THR A 75 -3.44 1.26 7.62
C THR A 75 -3.15 1.51 6.15
N ALA A 76 -4.18 1.48 5.29
CA ALA A 76 -4.04 1.83 3.87
C ALA A 76 -3.57 3.28 3.68
N GLN A 77 -4.06 4.21 4.50
CA GLN A 77 -3.59 5.60 4.50
C GLN A 77 -2.12 5.72 4.92
N ILE A 78 -1.70 5.02 5.99
CA ILE A 78 -0.32 5.02 6.47
C ILE A 78 0.62 4.47 5.38
N PHE A 79 0.31 3.33 4.77
CA PHE A 79 1.11 2.76 3.69
C PHE A 79 1.20 3.71 2.49
N TRP A 80 0.08 4.33 2.10
CA TRP A 80 0.04 5.30 1.01
C TRP A 80 0.96 6.49 1.30
N LEU A 81 0.89 7.05 2.51
CA LEU A 81 1.68 8.21 2.90
C LEU A 81 3.17 7.88 3.05
N LYS A 82 3.52 6.70 3.57
CA LYS A 82 4.92 6.21 3.60
C LYS A 82 5.55 6.12 2.22
N ASN A 83 4.78 5.74 1.20
CA ASN A 83 5.27 5.65 -0.17
C ASN A 83 5.32 7.00 -0.88
N ARG A 84 4.38 7.91 -0.59
CA ARG A 84 4.21 9.18 -1.31
C ARG A 84 4.81 10.42 -0.64
N ARG A 85 5.00 10.39 0.67
CA ARG A 85 5.62 11.43 1.51
C ARG A 85 6.57 10.78 2.52
N PRO A 86 7.59 10.03 2.05
CA PRO A 86 8.51 9.31 2.94
C PRO A 86 9.29 10.25 3.85
N ASP A 87 9.53 11.48 3.41
CA ASP A 87 10.13 12.56 4.19
C ASP A 87 9.42 12.80 5.53
N LEU A 88 8.09 12.69 5.56
CA LEU A 88 7.29 12.95 6.77
C LEU A 88 6.79 11.68 7.46
N TRP A 89 6.62 10.59 6.72
CA TRP A 89 5.89 9.40 7.21
C TRP A 89 6.74 8.13 7.35
N ARG A 90 7.98 8.11 6.85
CA ARG A 90 8.87 6.95 6.98
C ARG A 90 9.37 6.85 8.42
N ASP A 91 9.37 5.63 8.97
CA ASP A 91 9.72 5.42 10.39
C ASP A 91 11.18 5.77 10.71
N LYS A 92 12.08 5.56 9.74
CA LYS A 92 13.49 5.94 9.85
C LYS A 92 13.75 7.18 8.99
N GLN A 93 13.92 8.32 9.65
CA GLN A 93 14.46 9.53 9.06
C GLN A 93 15.96 9.55 9.38
N ASP A 94 16.83 9.49 8.37
CA ASP A 94 18.25 9.76 8.55
C ASP A 94 18.39 11.29 8.69
N VAL A 95 18.50 11.77 9.94
CA VAL A 95 18.74 13.18 10.24
C VAL A 95 20.23 13.43 10.07
N GLU A 96 20.62 14.14 9.02
CA GLU A 96 22.00 14.60 8.87
C GLU A 96 22.29 15.65 9.94
N HIS A 97 23.06 15.27 10.97
CA HIS A 97 23.60 16.22 11.94
C HIS A 97 24.80 16.96 11.32
N SER A 98 24.56 18.09 10.65
CA SER A 98 25.64 19.02 10.28
C SER A 98 26.05 19.86 11.51
N GLY A 99 26.73 19.24 12.47
CA GLY A 99 27.35 19.93 13.59
C GLY A 99 28.85 20.13 13.32
N GLU A 100 29.28 21.37 13.15
CA GLU A 100 30.70 21.71 13.02
C GLU A 100 31.41 21.43 14.35
N LEU A 101 32.14 20.31 14.44
CA LEU A 101 32.91 19.95 15.64
C LEU A 101 34.17 20.81 15.72
N ASN A 102 34.07 22.01 16.30
CA ASN A 102 35.21 22.85 16.65
C ASN A 102 35.97 22.26 17.86
N VAL A 103 36.69 21.16 17.64
CA VAL A 103 37.59 20.59 18.67
C VAL A 103 38.90 21.37 18.64
N LYS A 104 39.06 22.34 19.55
CA LYS A 104 40.37 22.90 19.85
C LYS A 104 41.21 21.84 20.59
N VAL A 105 42.05 21.14 19.84
CA VAL A 105 43.06 20.24 20.41
C VAL A 105 44.20 21.09 20.94
N GLU A 106 44.12 21.51 22.20
CA GLU A 106 45.30 22.04 22.90
C GLU A 106 46.25 20.88 23.18
N ARG A 107 47.39 20.86 22.48
CA ARG A 107 48.48 19.92 22.77
C ARG A 107 49.01 20.22 24.16
N ILE A 108 48.66 19.38 25.13
CA ILE A 108 49.37 19.31 26.40
C ILE A 108 50.74 18.68 26.11
N ILE A 109 51.72 19.53 25.77
CA ILE A 109 53.13 19.18 25.86
C ILE A 109 53.55 19.50 27.30
N THR A 110 53.50 18.50 28.17
CA THR A 110 54.24 18.49 29.44
C THR A 110 55.35 17.46 29.27
N ASP A 111 56.47 17.88 28.70
CA ASP A 111 57.68 18.35 29.38
C ASP A 111 58.47 17.21 30.07
N LYS A 112 59.64 16.97 29.46
CA LYS A 112 60.91 16.45 29.96
C LYS A 112 60.93 15.29 30.97
N ARG A 113 61.46 14.17 30.46
CA ARG A 113 62.31 13.22 31.18
C ARG A 113 63.30 13.96 32.10
N PRO A 114 63.38 13.63 33.40
CA PRO A 114 64.63 13.71 34.14
C PRO A 114 65.42 12.41 33.95
N LYS A 115 66.73 12.57 33.83
CA LYS A 115 67.73 11.50 33.82
C LYS A 115 67.93 11.01 35.26
N GLU A 116 67.97 9.69 35.43
CA GLU A 116 69.04 8.94 36.12
C GLU A 116 68.90 7.45 35.79
#